data_AF-X7F7U9-F1
#
_entry.id   AF-X7F7U9-F1
#
_cell.length_a   1.000
_cell.length_b   1.000
_cell.length_c   1.000
_cell.angle_alpha   90.00
_cell.angle_beta   90.00
_cell.angle_gamma   90.00
#
_symmetry.space_group_name_H-M   'P 1'
#
loop_
_entity.id
_entity.type
_entity.pdbx_description
1 polymer ?
#
loop_
_entity_poly.entity_id
_entity_poly.type
_entity_poly.pdbx_seq_one_letter_code
_entity_poly.pdbx_strand_id
1 'polypeptide(L)'
;MRAAIQSLIAAAALAGCTQFPEVDATASPDIASADYPDLLPLEDLLAADAPQATPAMRDDLEARARALEARAGRLSGPVVDAPTRTRMDAGVPAGGGG
;
A
#
# COMPACT_ATOMS: atom_id res chain seq x y z
N MET A 1 -15.17 4.26 20.04
CA MET A 1 -13.75 3.85 19.91
C MET A 1 -13.32 3.64 18.45
N ARG A 2 -14.02 2.81 17.67
CA ARG A 2 -13.72 2.59 16.23
C ARG A 2 -13.77 3.85 15.35
N ALA A 3 -14.78 4.70 15.53
CA ALA A 3 -14.91 5.94 14.75
C ALA A 3 -13.75 6.93 15.02
N ALA A 4 -13.30 7.03 16.27
CA ALA A 4 -12.16 7.87 16.64
C ALA A 4 -10.84 7.36 16.00
N ILE A 5 -10.65 6.05 15.94
CA ILE A 5 -9.50 5.43 15.26
C ILE A 5 -9.55 5.69 13.76
N GLN A 6 -10.73 5.63 13.13
CA GLN A 6 -10.90 5.91 11.70
C GLN A 6 -10.61 7.38 11.36
N SER A 7 -11.09 8.32 12.19
CA SER A 7 -10.78 9.75 12.02
C SER A 7 -9.28 10.04 12.19
N LEU A 8 -8.63 9.36 13.13
CA LEU A 8 -7.18 9.51 13.35
C LEU A 8 -6.37 9.00 12.17
N ILE A 9 -6.73 7.84 11.59
CA ILE A 9 -6.06 7.27 10.42
C ILE A 9 -6.26 8.16 9.19
N ALA A 10 -7.47 8.68 8.97
CA ALA A 10 -7.75 9.59 7.86
C ALA A 10 -6.95 10.90 7.96
N ALA A 11 -6.83 11.47 9.16
CA ALA A 11 -6.02 12.66 9.40
C ALA A 11 -4.52 12.40 9.18
N ALA A 12 -4.01 11.25 9.64
CA ALA A 12 -2.60 10.88 9.45
C ALA A 12 -2.25 10.61 7.97
N ALA A 13 -3.15 10.00 7.21
CA ALA A 13 -2.97 9.75 5.78
C ALA A 13 -2.87 11.05 4.97
N LEU A 14 -3.60 12.09 5.37
CA LEU A 14 -3.55 13.41 4.71
C LEU A 14 -2.27 14.18 5.03
N ALA A 15 -1.73 14.05 6.24
CA ALA A 15 -0.51 14.73 6.67
C ALA A 15 0.77 14.16 6.01
N GLY A 16 0.76 12.89 5.59
CA GLY A 16 1.90 12.27 4.90
C GLY A 16 2.08 12.72 3.44
N CYS A 17 1.06 13.35 2.83
CA CYS A 17 1.09 13.73 1.42
C CYS A 17 1.77 15.08 1.14
N THR A 18 2.20 15.85 2.15
CA THR A 18 2.69 17.23 1.93
C THR A 18 4.00 17.59 2.63
N GLN A 19 4.73 16.63 3.18
CA GLN A 19 6.05 16.92 3.78
C GLN A 19 7.15 16.84 2.70
N PHE A 20 7.08 17.70 1.69
CA PHE A 20 8.27 18.00 0.89
C PHE A 20 9.13 18.94 1.74
N PRO A 21 10.39 18.60 2.07
CA PRO A 21 11.23 19.53 2.80
C PRO A 21 11.36 20.83 1.99
N GLU A 22 11.45 21.99 2.64
CA GLU A 22 11.94 23.21 1.98
C GLU A 22 13.39 22.94 1.53
N VAL A 23 13.53 22.33 0.36
CA VAL A 23 14.76 22.40 -0.42
C VAL A 23 14.76 23.83 -0.91
N ASP A 24 15.43 24.70 -0.16
CA ASP A 24 15.71 26.05 -0.59
C ASP A 24 16.34 25.93 -1.99
N ALA A 25 15.62 26.37 -3.03
CA ALA A 25 16.03 26.22 -4.42
C ALA A 25 17.30 27.04 -4.74
N THR A 26 17.82 27.77 -3.75
CA THR A 26 19.11 28.41 -3.81
C THR A 26 20.19 27.34 -3.63
N ALA A 27 20.73 26.88 -4.76
CA ALA A 27 22.03 26.22 -4.73
C ALA A 27 22.98 27.12 -3.92
N SER A 28 23.53 26.61 -2.82
CA SER A 28 24.57 27.32 -2.05
C SER A 28 25.64 27.80 -3.04
N PRO A 29 26.24 29.00 -2.85
CA PRO A 29 27.28 29.52 -3.76
C PRO A 29 28.38 28.49 -4.04
N ASP A 30 28.69 27.63 -3.06
CA ASP A 30 29.66 26.54 -3.20
C ASP A 30 29.24 25.51 -4.27
N ILE A 31 27.95 25.22 -4.43
CA ILE A 31 27.41 24.31 -5.45
C ILE A 31 27.47 24.94 -6.84
N ALA A 32 27.30 26.26 -6.95
CA ALA A 32 27.37 26.96 -8.24
C ALA A 32 28.77 26.94 -8.85
N SER A 33 29.81 26.85 -8.02
CA SER A 33 31.22 26.73 -8.44
C SER A 33 31.81 25.33 -8.27
N ALA A 34 31.02 24.35 -7.81
CA ALA A 34 31.51 23.00 -7.61
C ALA A 34 31.81 22.34 -8.95
N ASP A 35 32.89 21.58 -9.00
CA ASP A 35 33.16 20.73 -10.15
C ASP A 35 32.02 19.72 -10.33
N TYR A 36 31.67 19.49 -11.59
CA TYR A 36 30.66 18.49 -11.92
C TYR A 36 31.20 17.10 -11.53
N PRO A 37 30.39 16.25 -10.88
CA PRO A 37 30.86 14.94 -10.45
C PRO A 37 31.23 14.07 -11.66
N ASP A 38 32.22 13.20 -11.45
CA ASP A 38 32.59 12.21 -12.46
C ASP A 38 31.41 11.26 -12.72
N LEU A 39 31.02 11.15 -13.99
CA LEU A 39 29.98 10.24 -14.43
C LEU A 39 30.56 8.84 -14.62
N LEU A 40 29.92 7.85 -14.03
CA LEU A 40 30.29 6.45 -14.22
C LEU A 40 29.74 5.93 -15.58
N PRO A 41 30.55 5.22 -16.39
CA PRO A 41 30.07 4.59 -17.62
C PRO A 41 28.89 3.63 -17.38
N LEU A 42 27.96 3.58 -18.33
CA LEU A 42 26.74 2.78 -18.18
C LEU A 42 27.06 1.27 -18.18
N GLU A 43 28.05 0.87 -18.96
CA GLU A 43 28.56 -0.50 -19.01
C GLU A 43 29.05 -0.99 -17.64
N ASP A 44 29.67 -0.13 -16.83
CA ASP A 44 30.16 -0.48 -15.49
C ASP A 44 28.99 -0.69 -14.51
N LEU A 45 27.92 0.12 -14.66
CA LEU A 45 26.68 -0.03 -13.88
C LEU A 45 25.94 -1.32 -14.23
N LEU A 46 25.93 -1.69 -15.51
CA LEU A 46 25.23 -2.87 -16.00
C LEU A 46 26.01 -4.18 -15.81
N ALA A 47 27.33 -4.09 -15.60
CA ALA A 47 28.18 -5.24 -15.29
C ALA A 47 27.95 -5.80 -13.87
N ALA A 48 27.27 -5.05 -13.00
CA ALA A 48 26.92 -5.52 -11.66
C ALA A 48 25.89 -6.66 -11.74
N ASP A 49 26.05 -7.65 -10.85
CA ASP A 49 25.02 -8.66 -10.66
C ASP A 49 23.70 -8.01 -10.27
N ALA A 50 22.60 -8.52 -10.84
CA ALA A 50 21.28 -8.09 -10.42
C ALA A 50 21.13 -8.31 -8.90
N PRO A 51 20.35 -7.48 -8.20
CA PRO A 51 20.03 -7.73 -6.80
C PRO A 51 19.10 -8.94 -6.68
N GLN A 52 19.57 -9.98 -6.00
CA GLN A 52 18.79 -11.19 -5.74
C GLN A 52 18.09 -11.08 -4.39
N ALA A 53 16.81 -11.49 -4.34
CA ALA A 53 16.11 -11.63 -3.07
C ALA A 53 16.85 -12.62 -2.16
N THR A 54 17.21 -12.17 -0.96
CA THR A 54 17.82 -13.02 0.07
C THR A 54 16.83 -14.10 0.51
N PRO A 55 17.31 -15.22 1.10
CA PRO A 55 16.41 -16.24 1.64
C PRO A 55 15.37 -15.67 2.60
N ALA A 56 15.77 -14.79 3.52
CA ALA A 56 14.86 -14.15 4.48
C ALA A 56 13.77 -13.30 3.80
N MET A 57 14.10 -12.57 2.72
CA MET A 57 13.09 -11.82 1.96
C MET A 57 12.08 -12.74 1.29
N ARG A 58 12.53 -13.88 0.76
CA ARG A 58 11.64 -14.88 0.14
C ARG A 58 10.69 -15.46 1.17
N ASP A 59 11.19 -15.80 2.36
CA ASP A 59 10.39 -16.35 3.45
C ASP A 59 9.32 -15.37 3.95
N ASP A 60 9.64 -14.07 4.07
CA ASP A 60 8.65 -13.04 4.43
C ASP A 60 7.54 -12.92 3.38
N LEU A 61 7.91 -12.90 2.09
CA LEU A 61 6.95 -12.82 1.00
C LEU A 61 6.04 -14.04 0.97
N GLU A 62 6.57 -15.25 1.17
CA GLU A 62 5.80 -16.49 1.25
C GLU A 62 4.84 -16.50 2.44
N ALA A 63 5.29 -16.03 3.61
CA ALA A 63 4.43 -15.90 4.79
C ALA A 63 3.27 -14.94 4.53
N ARG A 64 3.55 -13.80 3.89
CA ARG A 64 2.53 -12.80 3.52
C ARG A 64 1.56 -13.34 2.49
N ALA A 65 2.03 -14.05 1.47
CA ALA A 65 1.18 -14.68 0.46
C ALA A 65 0.18 -15.64 1.11
N ARG A 66 0.65 -16.55 1.96
CA ARG A 66 -0.22 -17.50 2.69
C ARG A 66 -1.24 -16.79 3.58
N ALA A 67 -0.84 -15.71 4.25
CA ALA A 67 -1.77 -14.93 5.08
C ALA A 67 -2.88 -14.26 4.23
N LEU A 68 -2.53 -13.77 3.04
CA LEU A 68 -3.48 -13.19 2.09
C LEU A 68 -4.44 -14.23 1.53
N GLU A 69 -3.94 -15.39 1.13
CA GLU A 69 -4.77 -16.51 0.66
C GLU A 69 -5.75 -16.98 1.74
N ALA A 70 -5.27 -17.14 2.99
CA ALA A 70 -6.13 -17.50 4.11
C ALA A 70 -7.20 -16.44 4.37
N ARG A 71 -6.87 -15.15 4.19
CA ARG A 71 -7.85 -14.06 4.29
C ARG A 71 -8.86 -14.09 3.15
N ALA A 72 -8.40 -14.30 1.92
CA ALA A 72 -9.27 -14.44 0.77
C ALA A 72 -10.27 -15.59 0.97
N GLY A 73 -9.80 -16.75 1.43
CA GLY A 73 -10.67 -17.88 1.76
C GLY A 73 -11.79 -17.54 2.74
N ARG A 74 -11.54 -16.68 3.74
CA ARG A 74 -12.58 -16.20 4.66
C ARG A 74 -13.54 -15.20 4.03
N LEU A 75 -13.10 -14.44 3.03
CA LEU A 75 -13.88 -13.38 2.38
C LEU A 75 -14.65 -13.84 1.15
N SER A 76 -14.26 -14.96 0.53
CA SER A 76 -14.90 -15.50 -0.68
C SER A 76 -16.29 -16.10 -0.45
N GLY A 77 -16.79 -16.13 0.78
CA GLY A 77 -18.14 -16.59 1.10
C GLY A 77 -19.22 -15.61 0.62
N PRO A 78 -20.48 -16.07 0.45
CA PRO A 78 -21.59 -15.20 0.14
C PRO A 78 -21.79 -14.17 1.26
N VAL A 79 -21.65 -12.88 0.94
CA VAL A 79 -21.88 -11.78 1.90
C VAL A 79 -23.35 -11.70 2.33
N VAL A 80 -24.24 -12.15 1.46
CA VAL A 80 -25.68 -12.26 1.70
C VAL A 80 -26.04 -13.75 1.74
N ASP A 81 -26.67 -14.17 2.83
CA ASP A 81 -27.19 -15.52 3.01
C ASP A 81 -28.28 -15.84 1.97
N ALA A 82 -28.45 -17.12 1.64
CA ALA A 82 -29.40 -17.56 0.61
C ALA A 82 -30.83 -17.04 0.83
N PRO A 83 -31.44 -17.13 2.04
CA PRO A 83 -32.79 -16.61 2.23
C PRO A 83 -32.88 -15.09 2.06
N THR A 84 -31.86 -14.33 2.48
CA THR A 84 -31.82 -12.88 2.23
C THR A 84 -31.64 -12.55 0.75
N ARG A 85 -30.88 -13.33 -0.02
CA ARG A 85 -30.75 -13.13 -1.47
C ARG A 85 -32.07 -13.39 -2.21
N THR A 86 -32.75 -14.50 -1.91
CA THR A 86 -34.08 -14.82 -2.48
C THR A 86 -35.09 -13.71 -2.22
N ARG A 87 -35.02 -13.13 -1.02
CA ARG A 87 -35.78 -11.94 -0.65
C ARG A 87 -35.46 -10.79 -1.60
N MET A 88 -34.20 -10.38 -1.73
CA MET A 88 -33.80 -9.27 -2.60
C MET A 88 -34.25 -9.48 -4.05
N ASP A 89 -34.12 -10.69 -4.59
CA ASP A 89 -34.54 -11.05 -5.95
C ASP A 89 -36.07 -10.97 -6.14
N ALA A 90 -36.84 -11.22 -5.09
CA ALA A 90 -38.29 -11.07 -5.06
C ALA A 90 -38.76 -9.62 -4.82
N GLY A 91 -37.84 -8.65 -4.68
CA GLY A 91 -38.14 -7.22 -4.54
C GLY A 91 -38.67 -6.79 -3.16
N VAL A 92 -38.22 -7.43 -2.08
CA VAL A 92 -38.84 -7.40 -0.72
C VAL A 92 -39.53 -6.09 -0.26
N PRO A 93 -40.84 -6.19 0.02
CA PRO A 93 -41.63 -5.28 0.89
C PRO A 93 -41.38 -5.47 2.40
N ALA A 94 -41.67 -4.43 3.20
CA ALA A 94 -41.26 -4.29 4.60
C ALA A 94 -42.11 -5.08 5.63
N GLY A 95 -41.42 -5.81 6.53
CA GLY A 95 -41.75 -5.89 7.97
C GLY A 95 -42.97 -6.69 8.43
N GLY A 96 -42.77 -7.54 9.44
CA GLY A 96 -43.84 -8.15 10.24
C GLY A 96 -43.26 -9.05 11.34
N GLY A 97 -43.25 -8.56 12.58
CA GLY A 97 -42.58 -9.16 13.75
C GLY A 97 -43.35 -10.30 14.45
N GLY A 98 -42.75 -10.78 15.55
CA GLY A 98 -43.28 -11.81 16.45
C GLY A 98 -42.16 -12.59 17.09
#